data_AF-A0A7V9F6E0-F1
#
_entry.id   AF-A0A7V9F6E0-F1
#
_cell.length_a   1.000
_cell.length_b   1.000
_cell.length_c   1.000
_cell.angle_alpha   90.00
_cell.angle_beta   90.00
_cell.angle_gamma   90.00
#
_symmetry.space_group_name_H-M   'P 1'
#
loop_
_entity.id
_entity.type
_entity.pdbx_description
1 polymer ?
#
loop_
_entity_poly.entity_id
_entity_poly.type
_entity_poly.pdbx_seq_one_letter_code
_entity_poly.pdbx_strand_id
1 'polypeptide(L)'
;VQITEVKDGVFYANLVLGEGIEISARPSDSIALALRTGSRIVCSDQVLDEAGLAVPDDQEEEVEKFREFLDQITPEDFDAEQGPARD
;
A
#
# COMPACT_ATOMS: atom_id res chain seq x y z
N VAL A 1 8.50 5.85 6.40
CA VAL A 1 8.00 4.47 6.56
C VAL A 1 8.78 3.57 5.63
N GLN A 2 9.27 2.43 6.12
CA GLN A 2 10.03 1.48 5.33
C GLN A 2 9.33 0.13 5.36
N ILE A 3 8.91 -0.40 4.21
CA ILE A 3 8.49 -1.80 4.07
C ILE A 3 9.75 -2.62 3.81
N THR A 4 10.10 -3.50 4.73
CA THR A 4 11.45 -4.08 4.80
C THR A 4 11.52 -5.48 4.24
N GLU A 5 10.47 -6.28 4.46
CA GLU A 5 10.45 -7.70 4.13
C GLU A 5 9.01 -8.14 3.81
N VAL A 6 8.90 -9.15 2.96
CA VAL A 6 7.72 -9.99 2.80
C VAL A 6 8.16 -11.43 3.03
N LYS A 7 7.39 -12.17 3.82
CA LYS A 7 7.67 -13.58 4.11
C LYS A 7 6.37 -14.34 4.19
N ASP A 8 6.23 -15.37 3.36
CA ASP A 8 5.02 -16.19 3.28
C ASP A 8 3.75 -15.31 3.05
N GLY A 9 3.89 -14.24 2.26
CA GLY A 9 2.84 -13.25 1.99
C GLY A 9 2.58 -12.25 3.13
N VAL A 10 3.32 -12.32 4.24
CA VAL A 10 3.22 -11.40 5.37
C VAL A 10 4.27 -10.30 5.23
N PHE A 11 3.82 -9.04 5.16
CA PHE A 11 4.70 -7.89 5.06
C PHE A 11 5.12 -7.36 6.44
N TYR A 12 6.34 -6.83 6.50
CA TYR A 12 6.93 -6.22 7.69
C TYR A 12 7.37 -4.78 7.39
N ALA A 13 7.31 -3.92 8.41
CA ALA A 13 7.65 -2.51 8.25
C ALA A 13 8.32 -1.91 9.50
N ASN A 14 9.13 -0.88 9.25
CA ASN A 14 9.68 0.00 10.27
C ASN A 14 9.14 1.43 10.11
N LEU A 15 8.75 2.03 11.23
CA LEU A 15 8.60 3.46 11.38
C LEU A 15 9.97 4.04 11.69
N VAL A 16 10.45 4.92 10.80
CA VAL A 16 11.67 5.70 11.03
C VAL A 16 11.25 7.06 11.58
N LEU A 17 11.57 7.30 12.84
CA LEU A 17 11.31 8.58 13.51
C LEU A 17 12.55 9.48 13.42
N GLY A 18 12.48 10.67 14.01
CA GLY A 18 13.62 11.57 14.12
C GLY A 18 14.85 10.87 14.73
N GLU A 19 16.04 11.37 14.37
CA GLU A 19 17.33 10.88 14.88
C GLU A 19 17.63 9.40 14.54
N GLY A 20 16.92 8.81 13.57
CA GLY A 20 17.17 7.46 13.09
C GLY A 20 16.60 6.36 13.99
N ILE A 21 15.67 6.70 14.89
CA ILE A 21 15.00 5.70 15.71
C ILE A 21 14.07 4.87 14.82
N GLU A 22 14.28 3.56 14.83
CA GLU A 22 13.44 2.61 14.10
C GLU A 22 12.54 1.82 15.05
N ILE A 23 11.25 1.79 14.75
CA ILE A 23 10.25 1.03 15.49
C ILE A 23 9.60 0.03 14.55
N SER A 24 9.72 -1.25 14.86
CA SER A 24 8.97 -2.32 14.19
C SER A 24 7.48 -2.10 14.39
N ALA A 25 6.73 -2.04 13.30
CA ALA A 25 5.30 -1.87 13.31
C ALA A 25 4.65 -2.65 12.15
N ARG A 26 3.36 -2.96 12.27
CA ARG A 26 2.65 -3.56 11.13
C ARG A 26 2.64 -2.57 9.96
N PRO A 27 2.72 -3.06 8.71
CA PRO A 27 2.64 -2.21 7.53
C PRO A 27 1.39 -1.33 7.50
N SER A 28 0.22 -1.86 7.88
CA SER A 28 -1.05 -1.12 7.90
C SER A 28 -1.00 0.11 8.81
N ASP A 29 -0.49 -0.06 10.03
CA ASP A 29 -0.39 1.03 11.01
C ASP A 29 0.64 2.07 10.55
N SER A 30 1.75 1.60 9.96
CA SER A 30 2.81 2.46 9.46
C SER A 30 2.34 3.33 8.29
N ILE A 31 1.67 2.72 7.30
CA ILE A 31 1.10 3.42 6.14
C ILE A 31 0.05 4.43 6.59
N ALA A 32 -0.84 4.04 7.50
CA ALA A 32 -1.87 4.93 8.04
C ALA A 32 -1.28 6.19 8.69
N LEU A 33 -0.16 6.06 9.41
CA LEU A 33 0.57 7.20 9.97
C LEU A 33 1.26 8.02 8.89
N ALA A 34 1.85 7.39 7.88
CA ALA A 34 2.50 8.08 6.77
C ALA A 34 1.51 9.00 6.04
N LEU A 35 0.31 8.49 5.72
CA LEU A 35 -0.75 9.25 5.05
C LEU A 35 -1.19 10.48 5.87
N ARG A 36 -1.29 10.33 7.20
CA ARG A 36 -1.69 11.43 8.11
C ARG A 36 -0.60 12.48 8.31
N THR A 37 0.66 12.09 8.19
CA THR A 37 1.81 12.96 8.46
C THR A 37 2.49 13.48 7.21
N GLY A 38 2.10 12.98 6.02
CA GLY A 38 2.80 13.26 4.77
C GLY A 38 4.20 12.63 4.70
N SER A 39 4.49 11.64 5.55
CA SER A 39 5.80 10.98 5.58
C SER A 39 6.00 10.09 4.36
N ARG A 40 7.20 10.07 3.80
CA ARG A 40 7.53 9.20 2.66
C ARG A 40 7.39 7.73 3.03
N ILE A 41 6.80 6.97 2.12
CA ILE A 41 6.77 5.50 2.15
C ILE A 41 7.80 5.00 1.14
N VAL A 42 8.65 4.08 1.57
CA VAL A 42 9.62 3.38 0.72
C VAL A 42 9.55 1.88 1.02
N CYS A 43 10.00 1.06 0.07
CA CYS A 43 10.13 -0.38 0.24
C CYS A 43 11.55 -0.81 -0.15
N SER A 44 12.00 -1.94 0.38
CA SER A 44 13.23 -2.57 -0.06
C SER A 44 13.05 -3.18 -1.46
N ASP A 45 14.13 -3.20 -2.24
CA ASP A 45 14.11 -3.80 -3.58
C ASP A 45 13.69 -5.27 -3.54
N GLN A 46 14.09 -6.01 -2.50
CA GLN A 46 13.70 -7.41 -2.30
C GLN A 46 12.18 -7.59 -2.20
N VAL A 47 11.48 -6.66 -1.54
CA VAL A 47 10.01 -6.69 -1.44
C VAL A 47 9.38 -6.46 -2.81
N LEU A 48 9.96 -5.58 -3.63
CA LEU A 48 9.50 -5.35 -5.00
C LEU A 48 9.76 -6.57 -5.89
N ASP A 49 10.91 -7.22 -5.74
CA ASP A 49 11.25 -8.41 -6.51
C ASP A 49 10.31 -9.59 -6.18
N GLU A 50 9.92 -9.75 -4.91
CA GLU A 50 9.09 -10.87 -4.46
C GLU A 50 7.59 -10.62 -4.63
N ALA A 51 7.10 -9.41 -4.35
CA ALA A 51 5.67 -9.09 -4.30
C ALA A 51 5.25 -7.93 -5.21
N GLY A 52 6.18 -7.34 -5.96
CA GLY A 52 5.88 -6.29 -6.92
C GLY A 52 5.07 -6.79 -8.10
N LEU A 53 4.12 -5.99 -8.54
CA LEU A 53 3.36 -6.21 -9.77
C LEU A 53 3.85 -5.21 -10.81
N ALA A 54 4.38 -5.72 -11.92
CA ALA A 54 4.58 -4.90 -13.10
C ALA A 54 3.19 -4.53 -13.65
N VAL A 55 2.90 -3.24 -13.72
CA VAL A 55 1.72 -2.74 -14.42
C VAL A 55 2.14 -2.53 -15.88
N PRO A 56 1.61 -3.32 -16.83
CA PRO A 56 1.87 -3.08 -18.25
C PRO A 56 1.23 -1.77 -18.71
N ASP A 57 1.83 -1.10 -19.69
CA ASP A 57 1.38 0.23 -20.16
C ASP A 57 -0.09 0.26 -20.64
N ASP A 58 -0.65 -0.87 -21.08
CA ASP A 58 -2.06 -0.99 -21.50
C ASP A 58 -3.05 -1.09 -20.32
N GLN A 59 -2.56 -1.19 -19.07
CA GLN A 59 -3.36 -1.21 -17.85
C GLN A 59 -3.33 0.13 -17.09
N GLU A 60 -2.65 1.16 -17.60
CA GLU A 60 -2.64 2.49 -16.98
C GLU A 60 -4.05 3.08 -16.85
N GLU A 61 -4.91 2.92 -17.87
CA GLU A 61 -6.31 3.35 -17.82
C GLU A 61 -7.11 2.61 -16.73
N GLU A 62 -6.87 1.31 -16.53
CA GLU A 62 -7.54 0.53 -15.48
C GLU A 62 -7.07 0.93 -14.08
N VAL A 63 -5.78 1.27 -13.93
CA VAL A 63 -5.24 1.80 -12.67
C VAL A 63 -5.80 3.19 -12.37
N GLU A 64 -5.98 4.04 -13.39
CA GLU A 64 -6.59 5.36 -13.23
C GLU A 64 -8.06 5.24 -12.81
N LYS A 65 -8.84 4.36 -13.45
CA LYS A 65 -10.22 4.04 -13.05
C LYS A 65 -10.29 3.49 -11.62
N PHE A 66 -9.35 2.63 -11.23
CA PHE A 66 -9.30 2.10 -9.87
C PHE A 66 -8.97 3.19 -8.83
N ARG A 67 -8.09 4.15 -9.17
CA ARG A 67 -7.81 5.30 -8.30
C ARG A 67 -9.04 6.20 -8.15
N GLU A 68 -9.71 6.52 -9.24
CA GLU A 68 -10.96 7.31 -9.20
C GLU A 68 -12.05 6.61 -8.37
N PHE A 69 -12.12 5.28 -8.46
CA PHE A 69 -13.00 4.47 -7.61
C PHE A 69 -12.64 4.60 -6.13
N LEU A 70 -11.35 4.46 -5.76
CA LEU A 70 -10.90 4.60 -4.38
C LEU A 70 -11.17 5.99 -3.79
N ASP A 71 -11.14 7.04 -4.61
CA ASP A 71 -11.43 8.42 -4.19
C ASP A 71 -12.93 8.64 -3.90
N GLN A 72 -13.82 7.82 -4.48
CA GLN A 72 -15.27 7.99 -4.38
C GLN A 72 -15.95 7.08 -3.36
N ILE A 73 -15.29 6.02 -2.90
CA ILE A 73 -15.86 5.06 -1.95
C ILE A 73 -15.44 5.35 -0.51
N THR A 74 -16.35 5.09 0.42
CA THR A 74 -16.03 5.13 1.86
C THR A 74 -15.79 3.71 2.40
N PRO A 75 -15.16 3.55 3.58
CA PRO A 75 -14.89 2.23 4.15
C PRO A 75 -16.14 1.35 4.28
N GLU A 76 -17.32 1.95 4.50
CA GLU A 76 -18.60 1.26 4.62
C GLU A 76 -19.09 0.64 3.30
N ASP A 77 -18.62 1.13 2.15
CA ASP A 77 -19.00 0.60 0.84
C ASP A 77 -18.36 -0.77 0.55
N PHE A 78 -17.30 -1.14 1.27
CA PHE A 78 -16.66 -2.47 1.16
C PHE A 78 -17.45 -3.58 1.86
N ASP A 79 -18.38 -3.23 2.75
CA ASP A 79 -19.27 -4.19 3.42
C ASP A 79 -20.53 -4.50 2.59
N ALA A 80 -20.83 -3.67 1.58
CA ALA A 80 -21.87 -3.93 0.60
C ALA A 80 -21.27 -4.72 -0.57
N GLU A 81 -21.89 -5.84 -0.97
CA GLU A 81 -21.47 -6.70 -2.09
C GLU A 81 -21.60 -6.01 -3.47
N GLN A 82 -20.88 -4.92 -3.71
CA GLN A 82 -20.82 -4.25 -5.01
C GLN A 82 -19.36 -3.98 -5.38
N GLY A 83 -18.62 -5.06 -5.64
CA GLY A 83 -17.40 -4.97 -6.43
C GLY A 83 -17.72 -4.59 -7.88
N PRO A 84 -16.76 -4.00 -8.62
CA PRO A 84 -16.98 -3.68 -10.03
C PRO A 84 -17.35 -4.94 -10.81
N ALA A 85 -18.32 -4.81 -11.71
CA ALA A 85 -18.73 -5.89 -12.58
C ALA A 85 -17.51 -6.37 -13.37
N ARG A 86 -17.20 -7.67 -13.26
CA ARG A 86 -16.18 -8.30 -14.09
C ARG A 86 -16.79 -8.56 -15.47
N ASP A 87 -16.26 -7.89 -16.49
CA ASP A 87 -16.43 -8.30 -17.89
C ASP A 87 -15.51 -9.50 -18.22
#